data_AF-A0A0D0C2G1-F1
#
_entry.id   AF-A0A0D0C2G1-F1
#
_cell.length_a   1.000
_cell.length_b   1.000
_cell.length_c   1.000
_cell.angle_alpha   90.00
_cell.angle_beta   90.00
_cell.angle_gamma   90.00
#
_symmetry.space_group_name_H-M   'P 1'
#
loop_
_entity.id
_entity.type
_entity.pdbx_description
1 polymer ?
#
loop_
_entity_poly.entity_id
_entity_poly.type
_entity_poly.pdbx_seq_one_letter_code
_entity_poly.pdbx_strand_id
1 'polypeptide(L)'
;QDAAREVKAKKKAEVVARKVSKQADRITWQAAQGSDVHFSGALSTKGKEDLIDVANQLKIETTGTKLELLKAIRAHFDAHTE
;
A
#
# COMPACT_ATOMS: atom_id res chain seq x y z
N GLN A 1 27.33 -14.50 -23.74
CA GLN A 1 27.09 -14.23 -22.31
C GLN A 1 25.67 -13.68 -22.09
N ASP A 2 24.71 -14.07 -22.94
CA ASP A 2 23.43 -13.33 -23.10
C ASP A 2 22.24 -14.01 -22.43
N ALA A 3 22.25 -15.35 -22.33
CA ALA A 3 21.16 -16.11 -21.71
C ALA A 3 20.90 -15.71 -20.25
N ALA A 4 21.93 -15.36 -19.48
CA ALA A 4 21.79 -14.95 -18.09
C ALA A 4 21.15 -13.55 -17.92
N ARG A 5 21.27 -12.67 -18.92
CA ARG A 5 20.63 -11.34 -18.91
C ARG A 5 19.16 -11.44 -19.27
N GLU A 6 18.80 -12.25 -20.26
CA GLU A 6 17.41 -12.48 -20.65
C GLU A 6 16.58 -13.15 -19.55
N VAL A 7 17.14 -14.15 -18.86
CA VAL A 7 16.45 -14.82 -17.75
C VAL A 7 16.19 -13.85 -16.59
N LYS A 8 17.13 -12.94 -16.29
CA LYS A 8 16.94 -11.90 -15.28
C LYS A 8 15.91 -10.86 -15.71
N ALA A 9 15.87 -10.48 -16.99
CA ALA A 9 14.87 -9.55 -17.51
C ALA A 9 13.46 -10.13 -17.46
N LYS A 10 13.28 -11.38 -17.92
CA LYS A 10 11.99 -12.10 -17.85
C LYS A 10 11.50 -12.25 -16.41
N LYS A 11 12.38 -12.63 -15.48
CA LYS A 11 12.01 -12.76 -14.06
C LYS A 11 11.65 -11.42 -13.42
N LYS A 12 12.31 -10.33 -13.80
CA LYS A 12 11.93 -8.98 -13.35
C LYS A 12 10.56 -8.57 -13.91
N ALA A 13 10.30 -8.82 -15.19
CA ALA A 13 9.01 -8.53 -15.80
C ALA A 13 7.87 -9.33 -15.14
N GLU A 14 8.09 -10.61 -14.84
CA GLU A 14 7.12 -11.45 -14.13
C GLU A 14 6.85 -10.95 -12.69
N VAL A 15 7.89 -10.52 -11.97
CA VAL A 15 7.72 -9.94 -10.63
C VAL A 15 6.93 -8.63 -10.68
N VAL A 16 7.16 -7.80 -11.69
CA VAL A 16 6.40 -6.55 -11.90
C VAL A 16 4.95 -6.86 -12.26
N ALA A 17 4.70 -7.77 -13.21
CA ALA A 17 3.35 -8.19 -13.59
C ALA A 17 2.59 -8.76 -12.38
N ARG A 18 3.23 -9.60 -11.57
CA ARG A 18 2.63 -10.15 -10.36
C ARG A 18 2.30 -9.08 -9.31
N LYS A 19 3.11 -8.03 -9.19
CA LYS A 19 2.79 -6.88 -8.32
C LYS A 19 1.58 -6.11 -8.83
N VAL A 20 1.49 -5.86 -10.13
CA VAL A 20 0.37 -5.14 -10.74
C VAL A 20 -0.93 -5.92 -10.60
N SER A 21 -0.93 -7.23 -10.89
CA SER A 21 -2.11 -8.08 -10.71
C SER A 21 -2.58 -8.11 -9.26
N LYS A 22 -1.65 -8.19 -8.30
CA LYS A 22 -1.99 -8.20 -6.87
C LYS A 22 -2.53 -6.86 -6.38
N GLN A 23 -2.07 -5.76 -6.95
CA GLN A 23 -2.60 -4.42 -6.67
C GLN A 23 -4.03 -4.28 -7.22
N ALA A 24 -4.30 -4.74 -8.45
CA ALA A 24 -5.63 -4.69 -9.05
C ALA A 24 -6.64 -5.56 -8.30
N ASP A 25 -6.24 -6.75 -7.88
CA ASP A 25 -7.07 -7.65 -7.06
C ASP A 25 -7.41 -7.00 -5.71
N ARG A 26 -6.43 -6.35 -5.08
CA ARG A 26 -6.65 -5.62 -3.81
C ARG A 26 -7.59 -4.44 -3.98
N ILE A 27 -7.46 -3.63 -5.03
CA ILE A 27 -8.37 -2.51 -5.31
C ILE A 27 -9.80 -3.05 -5.54
N THR A 28 -9.94 -4.15 -6.26
CA THR A 28 -11.23 -4.79 -6.54
C THR A 28 -11.86 -5.32 -5.25
N TRP A 29 -11.07 -5.97 -4.39
CA TRP A 29 -11.51 -6.44 -3.09
C TRP A 29 -11.92 -5.28 -2.16
N GLN A 30 -11.16 -4.19 -2.15
CA GLN A 30 -11.48 -2.99 -1.37
C GLN A 30 -12.75 -2.29 -1.86
N ALA A 31 -12.94 -2.19 -3.17
CA ALA A 31 -14.17 -1.67 -3.76
C ALA A 31 -15.39 -2.55 -3.42
N ALA A 32 -15.19 -3.88 -3.31
CA ALA A 32 -16.25 -4.81 -2.94
C ALA A 32 -16.59 -4.78 -1.44
N GLN A 33 -15.61 -4.51 -0.55
CA GLN A 33 -15.84 -4.43 0.89
C GLN A 33 -16.29 -3.05 1.38
N GLY A 34 -16.11 -1.98 0.58
CA GLY A 34 -16.44 -0.62 0.99
C GLY A 34 -15.58 -0.12 2.16
N SER A 35 -16.10 0.81 2.97
CA SER A 35 -15.38 1.38 4.14
C SER A 35 -15.38 0.47 5.38
N ASP A 36 -15.75 -0.80 5.26
CA ASP A 36 -15.81 -1.76 6.39
C ASP A 36 -14.45 -2.43 6.69
N VAL A 37 -13.34 -1.81 6.27
CA VAL A 37 -12.01 -2.35 6.59
C VAL A 37 -11.64 -1.94 8.01
N HIS A 38 -11.95 -2.82 8.97
CA HIS A 38 -11.58 -2.63 10.37
C HIS A 38 -10.07 -2.82 10.56
N PHE A 39 -9.36 -1.71 10.76
CA PHE A 39 -7.95 -1.74 11.11
C PHE A 39 -7.77 -2.01 12.61
N SER A 40 -7.42 -3.25 12.96
CA SER A 40 -7.02 -3.60 14.32
C SER A 40 -5.49 -3.46 14.51
N GLY A 41 -5.09 -3.05 15.72
CA GLY A 41 -3.70 -2.96 16.15
C GLY A 41 -2.99 -1.63 15.85
N ALA A 42 -1.72 -1.54 16.28
CA ALA A 42 -0.91 -0.34 16.11
C ALA A 42 -0.51 -0.13 14.63
N LEU A 43 -0.66 1.08 14.10
CA LEU A 43 -0.27 1.41 12.72
C LEU A 43 1.19 1.06 12.41
N SER A 44 2.09 1.14 13.41
CA SER A 44 3.51 0.81 13.25
C SER A 44 3.76 -0.64 12.82
N THR A 45 2.89 -1.58 13.21
CA THR A 45 3.01 -3.01 12.86
C THR A 45 2.45 -3.31 11.47
N LYS A 46 1.63 -2.42 10.90
CA LYS A 46 1.01 -2.58 9.59
C LYS A 46 2.02 -2.45 8.45
N GLY A 47 1.74 -3.10 7.32
CA GLY A 47 2.53 -2.97 6.10
C GLY A 47 2.35 -1.60 5.43
N LYS A 48 3.27 -1.23 4.53
CA LYS A 48 3.13 0.02 3.75
C LYS A 48 1.79 0.08 2.99
N GLU A 49 1.37 -1.04 2.42
CA GLU A 49 0.13 -1.14 1.64
C GLU A 49 -1.12 -0.93 2.52
N ASP A 50 -1.11 -1.40 3.77
CA ASP A 50 -2.17 -1.14 4.75
C ASP A 50 -2.21 0.35 5.10
N LEU A 51 -1.05 0.98 5.29
CA LEU A 51 -0.97 2.40 5.60
C LEU A 51 -1.43 3.28 4.44
N ILE A 52 -1.15 2.88 3.19
CA ILE A 52 -1.72 3.53 2.00
C ILE A 52 -3.24 3.45 2.04
N ASP A 53 -3.79 2.31 2.46
CA ASP A 53 -5.24 2.15 2.55
C ASP A 53 -5.87 3.04 3.61
N VAL A 54 -5.28 3.08 4.81
CA VAL A 54 -5.70 4.00 5.89
C VAL A 54 -5.63 5.44 5.38
N ALA A 55 -4.54 5.83 4.72
CA ALA A 55 -4.36 7.16 4.18
C ALA A 55 -5.40 7.50 3.08
N ASN A 56 -5.73 6.54 2.20
CA ASN A 56 -6.82 6.70 1.23
C ASN A 56 -8.18 6.89 1.90
N GLN A 57 -8.50 6.12 2.95
CA GLN A 57 -9.75 6.26 3.69
C GLN A 57 -9.86 7.59 4.43
N LEU A 58 -8.73 8.06 4.99
CA LEU A 58 -8.61 9.39 5.59
C LEU A 58 -8.53 10.52 4.54
N LYS A 59 -8.50 10.19 3.24
CA LYS A 59 -8.34 11.13 2.12
C LYS A 59 -7.11 12.04 2.25
N ILE A 60 -6.02 11.51 2.81
CA ILE A 60 -4.72 12.20 2.93
C ILE A 60 -3.74 11.68 1.88
N GLU A 61 -2.60 12.36 1.75
CA GLU A 61 -1.56 11.99 0.80
C GLU A 61 -1.00 10.58 1.07
N THR A 62 -1.00 9.72 0.03
CA THR A 62 -0.50 8.34 0.09
C THR A 62 0.90 8.17 -0.50
N THR A 63 1.61 9.26 -0.77
CA THR A 63 2.94 9.22 -1.38
C THR A 63 4.03 8.99 -0.33
N GLY A 64 5.22 8.59 -0.78
CA GLY A 64 6.38 8.45 0.09
C GLY A 64 6.61 7.06 0.70
N THR A 65 7.39 7.03 1.78
CA THR A 65 7.84 5.80 2.45
C THR A 65 6.85 5.36 3.53
N LYS A 66 7.04 4.16 4.10
CA LYS A 66 6.21 3.67 5.23
C LYS A 66 6.20 4.68 6.40
N LEU A 67 7.35 5.29 6.68
CA LEU A 67 7.50 6.23 7.78
C LEU A 67 6.75 7.55 7.51
N GLU A 68 6.80 8.03 6.28
CA GLU A 68 6.08 9.24 5.85
C GLU A 68 4.57 9.05 6.00
N LEU A 69 4.05 7.90 5.54
CA LEU A 69 2.64 7.54 5.72
C LEU A 69 2.24 7.50 7.20
N LEU A 70 3.06 6.90 8.06
CA LEU A 70 2.79 6.87 9.51
C LEU A 70 2.73 8.27 10.11
N LYS A 71 3.65 9.15 9.72
CA LYS A 71 3.65 10.54 10.17
C LYS A 71 2.41 11.29 9.69
N ALA A 72 2.05 11.15 8.41
CA ALA A 72 0.90 11.81 7.84
C ALA A 72 -0.41 11.37 8.51
N ILE A 73 -0.59 10.06 8.70
CA ILE A 73 -1.76 9.51 9.41
C ILE A 73 -1.81 10.02 10.84
N ARG A 74 -0.69 9.97 11.57
CA ARG A 74 -0.64 10.47 12.95
C ARG A 74 -0.94 11.96 13.04
N ALA A 75 -0.36 12.78 12.16
CA ALA A 75 -0.58 14.21 12.12
C ALA A 75 -2.04 14.56 11.82
N HIS A 76 -2.71 13.79 10.95
CA HIS A 76 -4.14 13.96 10.69
C HIS A 76 -4.98 13.70 11.94
N PHE A 77 -4.71 12.61 12.68
CA PHE A 77 -5.42 12.36 13.94
C PHE A 77 -5.14 13.42 15.01
N ASP A 78 -3.88 13.87 15.13
CA ASP A 78 -3.46 14.89 16.10
C ASP A 78 -4.12 16.26 15.81
N ALA A 79 -4.23 16.63 14.52
CA ALA A 79 -4.88 17.87 14.09
C ALA A 79 -6.42 17.85 14.25
N HIS A 80 -7.04 16.67 14.34
CA HIS A 80 -8.48 16.48 14.51
C HIS A 80 -8.86 16.10 15.95
N THR A 81 -7.99 16.36 16.92
CA THR A 81 -8.29 16.20 18.34
C THR A 81 -9.03 17.45 18.85
N GLU A 82 -10.35 17.47 18.67
CA GLU A 82 -11.28 18.35 19.41
C GLU A 82 -11.92 17.59 20.57
#